data_AF-A0A451B6Q3-F1
#
_entry.id   AF-A0A451B6Q3-F1
#
_cell.length_a   1.000
_cell.length_b   1.000
_cell.length_c   1.000
_cell.angle_alpha   90.00
_cell.angle_beta   90.00
_cell.angle_gamma   90.00
#
_symmetry.space_group_name_H-M   'P 1'
#
loop_
_entity.id
_entity.type
_entity.pdbx_description
1 polymer ?
#
loop_
_entity_poly.entity_id
_entity_poly.type
_entity_poly.pdbx_seq_one_letter_code
_entity_poly.pdbx_strand_id
1 'polypeptide(L)'
;GFEILGCRHLLEFPVAKLIDYDHAESLEANPNPFALVTSAHLRTRQTKGDPEARYRAKLGLVRLLYRQGWDRQRILDLFAVIDWMMRLPNELEQQLWQTIETIEGETKMPYVTSVERLAIQRGLQQGLQQGLEKGRLEGKLEGKLEGKLEGKLEGKLEGKLEGKREGKREGKREGKREGKREGKLEGKREGETEKAAMILKRLLVK
;
A
#
# COMPACT_ATOMS: atom_id res chain seq x y z
N GLY A 1 -46.40 10.73 -6.92
CA GLY A 1 -47.64 10.20 -6.31
C GLY A 1 -48.27 9.21 -7.27
N PHE A 2 -49.11 8.32 -6.76
CA PHE A 2 -49.96 7.43 -7.57
C PHE A 2 -51.40 7.52 -7.05
N GLU A 3 -52.36 7.31 -7.94
CA GLU A 3 -53.79 7.49 -7.68
C GLU A 3 -54.52 6.17 -7.98
N ILE A 4 -55.17 5.59 -6.97
CA ILE A 4 -55.90 4.32 -7.07
C ILE A 4 -57.26 4.51 -6.40
N LEU A 5 -58.35 4.16 -7.11
CA LEU A 5 -59.74 4.19 -6.62
C LEU A 5 -60.17 5.54 -6.00
N GLY A 6 -59.69 6.66 -6.54
CA GLY A 6 -60.03 8.00 -6.02
C GLY A 6 -59.22 8.44 -4.80
N CYS A 7 -58.29 7.61 -4.30
CA CYS A 7 -57.32 8.00 -3.28
C CYS A 7 -56.02 8.52 -3.92
N ARG A 8 -55.57 9.70 -3.50
CA ARG A 8 -54.31 10.33 -3.90
C ARG A 8 -53.28 10.22 -2.79
N HIS A 9 -52.10 9.69 -3.10
CA HIS A 9 -50.92 9.79 -2.25
C HIS A 9 -49.93 10.84 -2.78
N LEU A 10 -49.71 11.88 -1.99
CA LEU A 10 -48.67 12.89 -2.22
C LEU A 10 -47.44 12.55 -1.36
N LEU A 11 -46.27 12.50 -1.97
CA LEU A 11 -44.99 12.37 -1.27
C LEU A 11 -44.18 13.63 -1.60
N GLU A 12 -44.00 14.48 -0.60
CA GLU A 12 -43.11 15.63 -0.68
C GLU A 12 -41.77 15.26 -0.02
N PHE A 13 -40.68 15.45 -0.77
CA PHE A 13 -39.33 15.20 -0.30
C PHE A 13 -38.60 16.54 -0.16
N PRO A 14 -38.75 17.24 0.97
CA PRO A 14 -38.06 18.50 1.18
C PRO A 14 -36.54 18.26 1.19
N VAL A 15 -35.81 19.04 0.40
CA VAL A 15 -34.34 19.02 0.36
C VAL A 15 -33.82 20.10 1.30
N ALA A 16 -33.37 19.71 2.47
CA ALA A 16 -32.67 20.60 3.40
C ALA A 16 -31.16 20.45 3.25
N LYS A 17 -30.46 21.55 2.95
CA LYS A 17 -29.00 21.55 2.90
C LYS A 17 -28.45 21.93 4.27
N LEU A 18 -27.64 21.05 4.85
CA LEU A 18 -26.90 21.31 6.08
C LEU A 18 -25.96 22.53 5.97
N ILE A 19 -25.54 22.90 4.76
CA ILE A 19 -24.71 24.09 4.53
C ILE A 19 -25.45 25.40 4.78
N ASP A 20 -26.77 25.41 4.58
CA ASP A 20 -27.63 26.60 4.70
C ASP A 20 -28.14 26.77 6.15
N TYR A 21 -27.80 25.84 7.05
CA TYR A 21 -28.22 25.82 8.44
C TYR A 21 -27.07 26.28 9.36
N ASP A 22 -27.12 27.53 9.83
CA ASP A 22 -26.05 28.13 10.67
C ASP A 22 -26.37 28.13 12.18
N HIS A 23 -27.50 27.55 12.60
CA HIS A 23 -27.95 27.57 13.99
C HIS A 23 -27.42 26.39 14.82
N ALA A 24 -26.10 26.26 14.94
CA ALA A 24 -25.46 25.20 15.72
C ALA A 24 -25.91 25.18 17.21
N GLU A 25 -26.13 26.34 17.80
CA GLU A 25 -26.53 26.51 19.21
C GLU A 25 -27.90 25.85 19.52
N SER A 26 -28.84 25.95 18.58
CA SER A 26 -30.17 25.31 18.71
C SER A 26 -30.09 23.79 18.73
N LEU A 27 -29.08 23.21 18.06
CA LEU A 27 -28.86 21.76 17.99
C LEU A 27 -28.16 21.24 19.24
N GLU A 28 -27.30 22.05 19.85
CA GLU A 28 -26.61 21.70 21.10
C GLU A 28 -27.60 21.58 22.28
N ALA A 29 -28.74 22.26 22.24
CA ALA A 29 -29.80 22.12 23.25
C ALA A 29 -30.65 20.85 23.10
N ASN A 30 -30.57 20.15 21.96
CA ASN A 30 -31.42 19.02 21.66
C ASN A 30 -30.81 17.70 22.20
N PRO A 31 -31.59 16.85 22.90
CA PRO A 31 -31.10 15.56 23.39
C PRO A 31 -30.87 14.50 22.30
N ASN A 32 -31.14 14.83 21.03
CA ASN A 32 -30.91 13.92 19.91
C ASN A 32 -29.40 13.78 19.61
N PRO A 33 -28.83 12.56 19.61
CA PRO A 33 -27.42 12.35 19.28
C PRO A 33 -27.02 12.85 17.89
N PHE A 34 -27.95 12.81 16.91
CA PHE A 34 -27.68 13.36 15.58
C PHE A 34 -27.58 14.88 15.58
N ALA A 35 -28.23 15.57 16.52
CA ALA A 35 -28.09 17.02 16.68
C ALA A 35 -26.66 17.39 17.12
N LEU A 36 -26.07 16.60 18.03
CA LEU A 36 -24.68 16.75 18.44
C LEU A 36 -23.70 16.49 17.28
N VAL A 37 -23.91 15.43 16.49
CA VAL A 37 -23.05 15.14 15.33
C VAL A 37 -23.18 16.27 14.29
N THR A 38 -24.39 16.77 14.09
CA THR A 38 -24.66 17.87 13.17
C THR A 38 -24.01 19.18 13.63
N SER A 39 -24.11 19.51 14.92
CA SER A 39 -23.43 20.70 15.47
C SER A 39 -21.91 20.55 15.36
N ALA A 40 -21.35 19.37 15.62
CA ALA A 40 -19.94 19.08 15.42
C ALA A 40 -19.49 19.29 13.97
N HIS A 41 -20.29 18.85 12.99
CA HIS A 41 -20.02 19.11 11.57
C HIS A 41 -19.98 20.61 11.25
N LEU A 42 -20.97 21.37 11.71
CA LEU A 42 -21.03 22.83 11.50
C LEU A 42 -19.82 23.54 12.15
N ARG A 43 -19.49 23.20 13.40
CA ARG A 43 -18.33 23.73 14.12
C ARG A 43 -17.01 23.38 13.42
N THR A 44 -16.88 22.17 12.88
CA THR A 44 -15.69 21.74 12.10
C THR A 44 -15.47 22.67 10.90
N ARG A 45 -16.55 23.03 10.20
CA ARG A 45 -16.49 23.91 9.04
C ARG A 45 -16.21 25.36 9.43
N GLN A 46 -16.84 25.86 10.50
CA GLN A 46 -16.62 27.22 11.03
C GLN A 46 -15.17 27.41 11.52
N THR A 47 -14.55 26.37 12.09
CA THR A 47 -13.18 26.40 12.63
C THR A 47 -12.11 25.94 11.64
N LYS A 48 -12.39 26.03 10.34
CA LYS A 48 -11.43 25.62 9.31
C LYS A 48 -10.26 26.61 9.25
N GLY A 49 -9.05 26.12 9.53
CA GLY A 49 -7.82 26.92 9.49
C GLY A 49 -7.43 27.56 10.84
N ASP A 50 -8.24 27.38 11.88
CA ASP A 50 -7.96 27.86 13.24
C ASP A 50 -7.96 26.67 14.23
N PRO A 51 -6.79 26.14 14.59
CA PRO A 51 -6.66 25.04 15.55
C PRO A 51 -7.20 25.37 16.95
N GLU A 52 -7.05 26.61 17.41
CA GLU A 52 -7.47 27.05 18.74
C GLU A 52 -9.00 27.20 18.83
N ALA A 53 -9.63 27.76 17.81
CA ALA A 53 -11.09 27.78 17.73
C ALA A 53 -11.66 26.36 17.64
N ARG A 54 -11.00 25.47 16.89
CA ARG A 54 -11.39 24.05 16.81
C ARG A 54 -11.27 23.35 18.16
N TYR A 55 -10.20 23.60 18.90
CA TYR A 55 -10.01 23.08 20.25
C TYR A 55 -11.14 23.51 21.19
N ARG A 56 -11.44 24.81 21.22
CA ARG A 56 -12.54 25.36 22.04
C ARG A 56 -13.90 24.74 21.68
N ALA A 57 -14.18 24.58 20.39
CA ALA A 57 -15.41 23.95 19.92
C ALA A 57 -15.48 22.45 20.29
N LYS A 58 -14.38 21.69 20.11
CA LYS A 58 -14.32 20.27 20.49
C LYS A 58 -14.53 20.09 22.00
N LEU A 59 -13.88 20.90 22.82
CA LEU A 59 -14.06 20.89 24.27
C LEU A 59 -15.52 21.16 24.66
N GLY A 60 -16.19 22.12 24.01
CA GLY A 60 -17.61 22.41 24.23
C GLY A 60 -18.51 21.21 23.91
N LEU A 61 -18.29 20.55 22.78
CA LEU A 61 -19.07 19.38 22.35
C LEU A 61 -18.85 18.16 23.26
N VAL A 62 -17.61 17.93 23.70
CA VAL A 62 -17.30 16.85 24.64
C VAL A 62 -17.96 17.11 26.00
N ARG A 63 -17.97 18.36 26.49
CA ARG A 63 -18.71 18.72 27.70
C ARG A 63 -20.21 18.48 27.54
N LEU A 64 -20.77 18.80 26.38
CA LEU A 64 -22.19 18.54 26.10
C LEU A 64 -22.48 17.05 26.10
N LEU A 65 -21.63 16.25 25.46
CA LEU A 65 -21.76 14.79 25.37
C LEU A 65 -21.90 14.14 26.75
N TYR A 66 -21.10 14.56 27.73
CA TYR A 66 -21.14 14.03 29.09
C TYR A 66 -22.34 14.54 29.91
N ARG A 67 -22.88 15.72 29.60
CA ARG A 67 -24.04 16.28 30.32
C ARG A 67 -25.37 15.61 29.96
N GLN A 68 -25.47 15.00 28.78
CA GLN A 68 -26.72 14.42 28.27
C GLN A 68 -27.12 13.10 28.97
N GLY A 69 -26.30 12.57 29.89
CA GLY A 69 -26.64 11.39 30.69
C GLY A 69 -26.78 10.09 29.89
N TRP A 70 -26.16 10.02 28.72
CA TRP A 70 -26.21 8.84 27.86
C TRP A 70 -25.42 7.66 28.42
N ASP A 71 -25.72 6.46 27.92
CA ASP A 71 -24.98 5.26 28.27
C ASP A 71 -23.52 5.34 27.80
N ARG A 72 -22.64 4.59 28.49
CA ARG A 72 -21.20 4.62 28.24
C ARG A 72 -20.84 4.28 26.78
N GLN A 73 -21.49 3.29 26.18
CA GLN A 73 -21.14 2.86 24.82
C GLN A 73 -21.47 3.96 23.81
N ARG A 74 -22.65 4.55 23.93
CA ARG A 74 -23.09 5.67 23.09
C ARG A 74 -22.16 6.88 23.22
N ILE A 75 -21.71 7.19 24.42
CA ILE A 75 -20.73 8.27 24.65
C ILE A 75 -19.43 7.97 23.89
N LEU A 76 -18.90 6.75 23.98
CA LEU A 76 -17.67 6.36 23.27
C LEU A 76 -17.83 6.43 21.75
N ASP A 77 -18.97 5.97 21.23
CA ASP A 77 -19.23 5.96 19.80
C ASP A 77 -19.36 7.39 19.24
N LEU A 78 -20.06 8.28 19.95
CA LEU A 78 -20.22 9.68 19.54
C LEU A 78 -18.94 10.49 19.73
N PHE A 79 -18.18 10.24 20.81
CA PHE A 79 -16.86 10.83 20.98
C PHE A 79 -15.95 10.48 19.80
N ALA A 80 -15.92 9.21 19.40
CA ALA A 80 -15.13 8.76 18.26
C ALA A 80 -15.49 9.49 16.96
N VAL A 81 -16.77 9.78 16.75
CA VAL A 81 -17.23 10.53 15.58
C VAL A 81 -16.77 12.00 15.65
N ILE A 82 -16.92 12.66 16.81
CA ILE A 82 -16.46 14.04 17.01
C ILE A 82 -14.95 14.13 16.82
N ASP A 83 -14.19 13.20 17.40
CA ASP A 83 -12.74 13.12 17.31
C ASP A 83 -12.25 12.95 15.87
N TRP A 84 -12.92 12.07 15.10
CA TRP A 84 -12.61 11.86 13.70
C TRP A 84 -12.89 13.10 12.84
N MET A 85 -13.98 13.82 13.09
CA MET A 85 -14.33 15.06 12.37
C MET A 85 -13.40 16.21 12.74
N MET A 86 -13.07 16.36 14.02
CA MET A 86 -12.32 17.49 14.59
C MET A 86 -10.93 17.06 15.06
N ARG A 87 -10.08 16.69 14.10
CA ARG A 87 -8.66 16.41 14.36
C ARG A 87 -7.94 17.67 14.83
N LEU A 88 -7.16 17.50 15.90
CA LEU A 88 -6.36 18.55 16.51
C LEU A 88 -4.86 18.19 16.44
N PRO A 89 -3.95 19.18 16.53
CA PRO A 89 -2.54 18.93 16.77
C PRO A 89 -2.31 18.22 18.11
N ASN A 90 -1.25 17.41 18.19
CA ASN A 90 -0.94 16.58 19.36
C ASN A 90 -0.87 17.39 20.68
N GLU A 91 -0.34 18.61 20.64
CA GLU A 91 -0.25 19.51 21.81
C GLU A 91 -1.64 19.88 22.35
N LEU A 92 -2.57 20.25 21.46
CA LEU A 92 -3.94 20.60 21.83
C LEU A 92 -4.78 19.38 22.20
N GLU A 93 -4.48 18.20 21.64
CA GLU A 93 -5.09 16.95 22.10
C GLU A 93 -4.66 16.60 23.52
N GLN A 94 -3.37 16.72 23.86
CA GLN A 94 -2.89 16.50 25.22
C GLN A 94 -3.53 17.48 26.21
N GLN A 95 -3.63 18.76 25.83
CA GLN A 95 -4.31 19.77 26.63
C GLN A 95 -5.81 19.45 26.82
N LEU A 96 -6.47 18.93 25.78
CA LEU A 96 -7.86 18.48 25.85
C LEU A 96 -8.02 17.36 26.88
N TRP A 97 -7.14 16.37 26.85
CA TRP A 97 -7.15 15.24 27.79
C TRP A 97 -6.97 15.68 29.23
N GLN A 98 -5.96 16.51 29.52
CA GLN A 98 -5.73 17.08 30.85
C GLN A 98 -6.94 17.86 31.36
N THR A 99 -7.57 18.64 30.47
CA THR A 99 -8.76 19.42 30.80
C THR A 99 -9.95 18.53 31.11
N ILE A 100 -10.18 17.46 30.35
CA ILE A 100 -11.27 16.52 30.58
C ILE A 100 -11.05 15.73 31.88
N GLU A 101 -9.82 15.25 32.14
CA GLU A 101 -9.47 14.53 33.36
C GLU A 101 -9.71 15.38 34.62
N THR A 102 -9.34 16.66 34.57
CA THR A 102 -9.59 17.62 35.66
C THR A 102 -11.09 17.79 35.92
N ILE A 103 -11.92 17.76 34.88
CA ILE A 103 -13.39 17.93 34.97
C ILE A 103 -14.07 16.63 35.44
N GLU A 104 -13.57 15.46 35.00
CA GLU A 104 -14.14 14.16 35.38
C GLU A 104 -13.83 13.77 36.83
N GLY A 105 -12.82 14.37 37.47
CA GLY A 105 -12.53 14.18 38.89
C GLY A 105 -13.70 14.48 39.86
N GLU A 106 -14.71 15.22 39.40
CA GLU A 106 -15.93 15.54 40.17
C GLU A 106 -17.09 14.55 39.92
N THR A 107 -17.02 13.70 38.90
CA THR A 107 -18.13 12.83 38.48
C THR A 107 -17.77 11.35 38.62
N LYS A 108 -18.70 10.55 39.18
CA LYS A 108 -18.47 9.18 39.71
C LYS A 108 -18.10 8.09 38.70
N MET A 109 -17.78 8.41 37.44
CA MET A 109 -17.44 7.44 36.37
C MET A 109 -16.35 8.01 35.44
N PRO A 110 -15.11 7.46 35.43
CA PRO A 110 -14.02 7.94 34.58
C PRO A 110 -14.17 7.44 33.13
N TYR A 111 -14.62 8.31 32.24
CA TYR A 111 -14.77 8.00 30.82
C TYR A 111 -13.43 8.16 30.07
N VAL A 112 -12.53 9.03 30.55
CA VAL A 112 -11.16 9.24 30.04
C VAL A 112 -10.44 7.90 29.84
N THR A 113 -10.40 7.02 30.83
CA THR A 113 -9.70 5.71 30.73
C THR A 113 -10.26 4.82 29.61
N SER A 114 -11.55 4.95 29.33
CA SER A 114 -12.24 4.16 28.30
C SER A 114 -11.94 4.69 26.91
N VAL A 115 -11.88 6.01 26.77
CA VAL A 115 -11.57 6.66 25.50
C VAL A 115 -10.08 6.55 25.17
N GLU A 116 -9.18 6.69 26.16
CA GLU A 116 -7.75 6.41 26.03
C GLU A 116 -7.51 4.99 25.51
N ARG A 117 -8.19 3.99 26.10
CA ARG A 117 -8.10 2.61 25.65
C ARG A 117 -8.54 2.45 24.20
N LEU A 118 -9.63 3.11 23.79
CA LEU A 118 -10.11 3.07 22.42
C LEU A 118 -9.12 3.74 21.45
N ALA A 119 -8.52 4.86 21.85
CA ALA A 119 -7.50 5.56 21.07
C ALA A 119 -6.24 4.70 20.90
N ILE A 120 -5.75 4.08 21.97
CA ILE A 120 -4.61 3.15 21.94
C ILE A 120 -4.92 1.95 21.05
N GLN A 121 -6.09 1.34 21.19
CA GLN A 121 -6.49 0.18 20.40
C GLN A 121 -6.57 0.51 18.90
N ARG A 122 -7.13 1.68 18.54
CA ARG A 122 -7.16 2.16 17.15
C ARG A 122 -5.76 2.47 16.62
N GLY A 123 -4.92 3.13 17.42
CA GLY A 123 -3.54 3.43 17.05
C GLY A 123 -2.74 2.16 16.77
N LEU A 124 -2.88 1.15 17.63
CA LEU A 124 -2.25 -0.15 17.44
C LEU A 124 -2.77 -0.86 16.18
N GLN A 125 -4.08 -0.88 15.96
CA GLN A 125 -4.69 -1.52 14.79
C GLN A 125 -4.24 -0.85 13.49
N GLN A 126 -4.22 0.49 13.44
CA GLN A 126 -3.74 1.25 12.29
C GLN A 126 -2.24 1.03 12.06
N GLY A 127 -1.43 1.08 13.12
CA GLY A 127 0.01 0.84 13.04
C GLY A 127 0.34 -0.57 12.53
N LEU A 128 -0.38 -1.58 13.00
CA LEU A 128 -0.22 -2.96 12.54
C LEU A 128 -0.60 -3.10 11.05
N GLN A 129 -1.73 -2.50 10.64
CA GLN A 129 -2.21 -2.57 9.27
C GLN A 129 -1.24 -1.87 8.30
N GLN A 130 -0.77 -0.67 8.66
CA GLN A 130 0.24 0.08 7.89
C GLN A 130 1.57 -0.67 7.83
N GLY A 131 2.02 -1.24 8.96
CA GLY A 131 3.25 -2.02 9.03
C GLY A 131 3.22 -3.27 8.15
N LEU A 132 2.11 -4.01 8.16
CA LEU A 132 1.88 -5.17 7.29
C LEU A 132 1.87 -4.77 5.81
N GLU A 133 1.17 -3.70 5.46
CA GLU A 133 1.08 -3.25 4.07
C GLU A 133 2.44 -2.78 3.54
N LYS A 134 3.16 -1.98 4.34
CA LYS A 134 4.49 -1.50 4.02
C LYS A 134 5.50 -2.64 3.89
N GLY A 135 5.56 -3.55 4.86
CA GLY A 135 6.46 -4.70 4.81
C GLY A 135 6.16 -5.64 3.64
N ARG A 136 4.89 -5.82 3.28
CA ARG A 136 4.51 -6.61 2.09
C ARG A 136 4.97 -5.95 0.79
N LEU A 137 4.88 -4.63 0.69
CA LEU A 137 5.33 -3.89 -0.49
C LEU A 137 6.86 -3.92 -0.62
N GLU A 138 7.56 -3.66 0.48
CA GLU A 138 9.03 -3.69 0.55
C GLU A 138 9.56 -5.08 0.20
N GLY A 139 9.08 -6.14 0.86
CA GLY A 139 9.51 -7.51 0.57
C GLY A 139 9.21 -7.98 -0.86
N LYS A 140 8.11 -7.52 -1.47
CA LYS A 140 7.82 -7.81 -2.88
C LYS A 140 8.76 -7.07 -3.84
N LEU A 141 9.19 -5.86 -3.50
CA LEU A 141 10.11 -5.08 -4.30
C LEU A 141 11.53 -5.66 -4.22
N GLU A 142 11.99 -5.93 -3.00
CA GLU A 142 13.31 -6.53 -2.74
C GLU A 142 13.43 -7.89 -3.41
N GLY A 143 12.50 -8.82 -3.15
CA GLY A 143 12.55 -10.16 -3.75
C GLY A 143 12.48 -10.16 -5.28
N LYS A 144 11.79 -9.18 -5.89
CA LYS A 144 11.78 -9.02 -7.37
C LYS A 144 13.10 -8.47 -7.91
N LEU A 145 13.76 -7.58 -7.17
CA LEU A 145 15.04 -7.01 -7.56
C LEU A 145 16.15 -8.04 -7.42
N GLU A 146 16.22 -8.71 -6.27
CA GLU A 146 17.19 -9.77 -5.98
C GLU A 146 17.06 -10.91 -6.99
N GLY A 147 15.86 -11.50 -7.15
CA GLY A 147 15.67 -12.61 -8.08
C GLY A 147 15.98 -12.24 -9.55
N LYS A 148 15.77 -10.98 -9.96
CA LYS A 148 16.15 -10.51 -11.30
C LYS A 148 17.66 -10.32 -11.45
N LEU A 149 18.35 -9.87 -10.40
CA LEU A 149 19.80 -9.67 -10.41
C LEU A 149 20.51 -11.01 -10.40
N GLU A 150 20.12 -11.90 -9.48
CA GLU A 150 20.66 -13.25 -9.36
C GLU A 150 20.45 -14.04 -10.65
N GLY A 151 19.21 -14.14 -11.15
CA GLY A 151 18.93 -14.88 -12.38
C GLY A 151 19.66 -14.32 -13.62
N LYS A 152 19.90 -13.00 -13.68
CA LYS A 152 20.71 -12.40 -14.76
C LYS A 152 22.20 -12.69 -14.62
N LEU A 153 22.72 -12.71 -13.40
CA LEU A 153 24.13 -12.97 -13.13
C LEU A 153 24.45 -14.45 -13.37
N GLU A 154 23.65 -15.33 -12.78
CA GLU A 154 23.77 -16.79 -12.94
C GLU A 154 23.64 -17.18 -14.41
N GLY A 155 22.56 -16.77 -15.09
CA GLY A 155 22.37 -17.11 -16.51
C GLY A 155 23.49 -16.58 -17.42
N LYS A 156 24.07 -15.41 -17.13
CA LYS A 156 25.22 -14.88 -17.89
C LYS A 156 26.51 -15.65 -17.60
N LEU A 157 26.74 -16.06 -16.36
CA LEU A 157 27.93 -16.80 -15.96
C LEU A 157 27.90 -18.21 -16.51
N GLU A 158 26.78 -18.92 -16.30
CA GLU A 158 26.57 -20.27 -16.81
C GLU A 158 26.67 -20.31 -18.33
N GLY A 159 25.91 -19.46 -19.04
CA GLY A 159 25.95 -19.42 -20.51
C GLY A 159 27.34 -19.09 -21.08
N LYS A 160 28.12 -18.22 -20.42
CA LYS A 160 29.50 -17.94 -20.82
C LYS A 160 30.44 -19.12 -20.57
N LEU A 161 30.27 -19.83 -19.45
CA LEU A 161 31.11 -20.96 -19.09
C LEU A 161 30.82 -22.18 -19.95
N GLU A 162 29.54 -22.51 -20.15
CA GLU A 162 29.12 -23.59 -21.04
C GLU A 162 29.53 -23.31 -22.49
N GLY A 163 29.20 -22.14 -23.03
CA GLY A 163 29.57 -21.79 -24.41
C GLY A 163 31.07 -21.83 -24.66
N LYS A 164 31.90 -21.39 -23.70
CA LYS A 164 33.37 -21.51 -23.80
C LYS A 164 33.86 -22.95 -23.74
N ARG A 165 33.23 -23.80 -22.91
CA ARG A 165 33.61 -25.21 -22.77
C ARG A 165 33.21 -26.03 -23.99
N GLU A 166 31.97 -25.88 -24.46
CA GLU A 166 31.47 -26.56 -25.64
C GLU A 166 32.22 -26.12 -26.89
N GLY A 167 32.33 -24.81 -27.14
CA GLY A 167 33.06 -24.30 -28.31
C GLY A 167 34.52 -24.76 -28.37
N LYS A 168 35.23 -24.80 -27.23
CA LYS A 168 36.59 -25.38 -27.18
C LYS A 168 36.63 -26.88 -27.45
N ARG A 169 35.62 -27.63 -27.00
CA ARG A 169 35.54 -29.09 -27.19
C ARG A 169 35.20 -29.44 -28.63
N GLU A 170 34.20 -28.79 -29.21
CA GLU A 170 33.79 -28.97 -30.61
C GLU A 170 34.89 -28.54 -31.56
N GLY A 171 35.42 -27.32 -31.44
CA GLY A 171 36.48 -26.83 -32.32
C GLY A 171 37.74 -27.71 -32.30
N LYS A 172 38.12 -28.26 -31.13
CA LYS A 172 39.23 -29.23 -31.06
C LYS A 172 38.91 -30.58 -31.72
N ARG A 173 37.65 -31.03 -31.64
CA ARG A 173 37.21 -32.30 -32.24
C ARG A 173 37.10 -32.19 -33.76
N GLU A 174 36.49 -31.12 -34.26
CA GLU A 174 36.35 -30.84 -35.69
C GLU A 174 37.71 -30.61 -36.33
N GLY A 175 38.52 -29.69 -35.79
CA GLY A 175 39.86 -29.41 -36.35
C GLY A 175 40.77 -30.64 -36.39
N LYS A 176 40.70 -31.53 -35.40
CA LYS A 176 41.43 -32.83 -35.44
C LYS A 176 40.88 -33.79 -36.49
N ARG A 177 39.57 -33.78 -36.74
CA ARG A 177 38.93 -34.66 -37.73
C ARG A 177 39.19 -34.17 -39.15
N GLU A 178 39.04 -32.87 -39.41
CA GLU A 178 39.32 -32.25 -40.70
C GLU A 178 40.80 -32.36 -41.04
N GLY A 179 41.71 -31.93 -40.16
CA GLY A 179 43.15 -32.02 -40.44
C GLY A 179 43.64 -33.45 -40.69
N LYS A 180 43.06 -34.46 -40.02
CA LYS A 180 43.36 -35.87 -40.32
C LYS A 180 42.80 -36.34 -41.66
N ARG A 181 41.65 -35.82 -42.09
CA ARG A 181 41.05 -36.17 -43.38
C ARG A 181 41.79 -35.52 -44.53
N GLU A 182 42.07 -34.23 -44.42
CA GLU A 182 42.81 -33.44 -45.42
C GLU A 182 44.22 -33.99 -45.61
N GLY A 183 45.01 -34.13 -44.53
CA GLY A 183 46.38 -34.64 -44.65
C GLY A 183 46.46 -36.08 -45.21
N LYS A 184 45.43 -36.90 -45.01
CA LYS A 184 45.36 -38.26 -45.57
C LYS A 184 44.96 -38.28 -47.04
N LEU A 185 44.18 -37.29 -47.50
CA LEU A 185 43.83 -37.10 -48.90
C LEU A 185 44.99 -36.49 -49.67
N GLU A 186 45.65 -35.49 -49.10
CA GLU A 186 46.82 -34.81 -49.69
C GLU A 186 47.98 -35.78 -49.86
N GLY A 187 48.37 -36.52 -48.81
CA GLY A 187 49.45 -37.50 -48.90
C GLY A 187 49.15 -38.67 -49.85
N LYS A 188 47.87 -39.01 -50.06
CA LYS A 188 47.48 -39.98 -51.11
C LYS A 188 47.67 -39.41 -52.51
N ARG A 189 47.27 -38.17 -52.74
CA ARG A 189 47.44 -37.49 -54.04
C ARG A 189 48.91 -37.28 -54.37
N GLU A 190 49.70 -36.83 -53.42
CA GLU A 190 51.15 -36.69 -53.59
C GLU A 190 51.81 -38.04 -53.91
N GLY A 191 51.50 -39.09 -53.15
CA GLY A 191 52.03 -40.43 -53.43
C GLY A 191 51.58 -41.01 -54.78
N GLU A 192 50.37 -40.69 -55.25
CA GLU A 192 49.91 -41.05 -56.61
C GLU A 192 50.64 -40.25 -57.69
N THR A 193 50.88 -38.95 -57.48
CA THR A 193 51.67 -38.13 -58.40
C THR A 193 53.14 -38.54 -58.46
N GLU A 194 53.76 -38.90 -57.34
CA GLU A 194 55.13 -39.44 -57.32
C GLU A 194 55.22 -40.77 -58.05
N LYS A 195 54.25 -41.67 -57.83
CA LYS A 195 54.17 -42.93 -58.59
C LYS A 195 53.99 -42.68 -60.08
N ALA A 196 53.11 -41.75 -60.47
CA ALA A 196 52.91 -41.39 -61.86
C ALA A 196 54.18 -40.80 -62.49
N ALA A 197 54.89 -39.92 -61.79
CA ALA A 197 56.16 -39.34 -62.23
C ALA A 197 57.25 -40.42 -62.37
N MET A 198 57.29 -41.39 -61.47
CA MET A 198 58.24 -42.51 -61.53
C MET A 198 57.96 -43.44 -62.72
N ILE A 199 56.68 -43.69 -63.04
CA ILE A 199 56.27 -44.46 -64.22
C ILE A 199 56.61 -43.71 -65.52
N LEU A 200 56.36 -42.41 -65.57
CA LEU A 200 56.71 -41.55 -66.71
C LEU A 200 58.22 -41.52 -66.98
N LYS A 201 59.03 -41.40 -65.92
CA LYS A 201 60.50 -41.51 -66.02
C LYS A 201 60.95 -42.86 -66.60
N ARG A 202 60.23 -43.94 -66.32
CA ARG A 202 60.56 -45.29 -66.82
C ARG A 202 60.13 -45.51 -68.27
N LEU A 203 59.09 -44.81 -68.73
CA LEU A 203 58.60 -44.84 -70.12
C LEU A 203 59.44 -43.97 -71.06
N LEU A 204 60.09 -42.92 -70.56
CA LEU A 204 60.95 -42.00 -71.32
C LEU A 204 62.40 -42.49 -71.51
N VAL A 205 62.74 -43.70 -71.04
CA VAL A 205 64.10 -44.31 -71.10
C VAL A 205 64.15 -45.50 -72.09
N LYS A 206 63.26 -45.54 -73.09
CA LYS A 206 63.40 -46.37 -74.29
C LYS A 206 63.61 -45.48 -75.50
#